data_AF-A0A0A8XXI8-F1
#
_entry.id   AF-A0A0A8XXI8-F1
#
_cell.length_a   1.000
_cell.length_b   1.000
_cell.length_c   1.000
_cell.angle_alpha   90.00
_cell.angle_beta   90.00
_cell.angle_gamma   90.00
#
_symmetry.space_group_name_H-M   'P 1'
#
loop_
_entity.id
_entity.type
_entity.pdbx_description
1 polymer ?
#
loop_
_entity_poly.entity_id
_entity_poly.type
_entity_poly.pdbx_seq_one_letter_code
_entity_poly.pdbx_strand_id
1 'polypeptide(L)' 'MFAPKLETVKIRDCWSLRRLSVDRPTSSNTPPLEVDCEKEWWTCNQWDGEEVNHHPSLYKPGHSKYYK' A
#
# COMPACT_ATOMS: atom_id res chain seq x y z
N MET A 1 3.07 1.21 12.19
CA MET A 1 3.39 2.66 12.12
C MET A 1 2.08 3.41 11.97
N PHE A 2 1.79 4.39 12.83
CA PHE A 2 0.53 5.16 12.78
C PHE A 2 0.76 6.46 12.01
N ALA A 3 0.06 6.62 10.88
CA ALA A 3 0.32 7.73 9.96
C ALA A 3 -1.00 8.34 9.44
N PRO A 4 -1.73 9.09 10.29
CA PRO A 4 -3.12 9.47 10.05
C PRO A 4 -3.33 10.44 8.87
N LYS A 5 -2.27 11.14 8.43
CA LYS A 5 -2.30 12.10 7.31
C LYS A 5 -1.50 11.63 6.09
N LEU A 6 -1.10 10.36 6.04
CA LEU A 6 -0.29 9.85 4.94
C LEU A 6 -1.17 9.71 3.69
N GLU A 7 -0.89 10.44 2.61
CA GLU A 7 -1.71 10.40 1.39
C GLU A 7 -1.12 9.48 0.31
N THR A 8 0.22 9.46 0.21
CA THR A 8 0.93 8.66 -0.78
C THR A 8 2.13 7.95 -0.14
N VAL A 9 2.31 6.67 -0.48
CA VAL A 9 3.52 5.91 -0.16
C VAL A 9 4.22 5.55 -1.45
N LYS A 10 5.52 5.80 -1.51
CA LYS A 10 6.35 5.41 -2.66
C LYS A 10 7.28 4.30 -2.23
N ILE A 11 7.17 3.15 -2.89
CA ILE A 11 7.99 1.97 -2.65
C ILE A 11 8.79 1.75 -3.94
N ARG A 12 10.11 1.92 -3.85
CA ARG A 12 11.04 1.78 -4.97
C ARG A 12 12.22 0.94 -4.54
N ASP A 13 12.59 -0.06 -5.34
CA ASP A 13 13.74 -0.96 -5.09
C ASP A 13 13.69 -1.71 -3.74
N CYS A 14 12.53 -1.74 -3.09
CA CYS A 14 12.30 -2.34 -1.78
C CYS A 14 11.77 -3.78 -1.91
N TRP A 15 12.51 -4.62 -2.63
CA TRP A 15 12.14 -6.01 -2.93
C TRP A 15 11.99 -6.91 -1.68
N SER A 16 12.64 -6.55 -0.58
CA SER A 16 12.53 -7.28 0.69
C SER A 16 11.31 -6.86 1.52
N LEU A 17 10.64 -5.76 1.16
CA LEU A 17 9.45 -5.29 1.84
C LEU A 17 8.25 -6.11 1.36
N ARG A 18 7.75 -7.04 2.17
CA ARG A 18 6.62 -7.92 1.81
C ARG A 18 5.32 -7.62 2.56
N ARG A 19 5.35 -6.59 3.41
CA ARG A 19 4.24 -6.19 4.26
C ARG A 19 4.19 -4.68 4.35
N LEU A 20 3.04 -4.10 3.98
CA LEU A 20 2.78 -2.67 4.11
C LEU A 20 1.75 -2.46 5.21
N SER A 21 2.21 -2.38 6.46
CA SER A 21 1.34 -2.08 7.59
C SER A 21 1.21 -0.55 7.76
N VAL A 22 0.22 0.04 7.10
CA VAL A 22 -0.17 1.43 7.34
C VAL A 22 -1.40 1.45 8.22
N ASP A 23 -1.21 1.78 9.49
CA ASP A 23 -2.32 1.99 10.41
C ASP A 23 -2.85 3.41 10.18
N ARG A 24 -3.99 3.49 9.49
CA ARG A 24 -4.73 4.73 9.22
C ARG A 24 -6.18 4.59 9.67
N PRO A 25 -6.83 5.70 10.04
CA PRO A 25 -8.26 5.69 10.32
C PRO A 25 -9.04 5.37 9.03
N THR A 26 -9.48 4.12 8.91
CA THR A 26 -10.39 3.62 7.88
C THR A 26 -11.81 4.11 8.17
N SER A 27 -12.04 5.42 8.03
CA SER A 27 -13.39 5.99 7.99
C SER A 27 -13.90 5.98 6.56
N SER A 28 -15.21 5.86 6.37
CA SER A 28 -15.87 5.86 5.05
C SER A 28 -15.55 7.09 4.19
N ASN A 29 -15.05 8.17 4.81
CA ASN A 29 -14.66 9.42 4.18
C ASN A 29 -13.15 9.55 3.89
N THR A 30 -12.33 8.59 4.33
CA THR A 30 -10.88 8.63 4.08
C THR A 30 -10.58 8.04 2.71
N PRO A 31 -9.93 8.78 1.79
CA PRO A 31 -9.57 8.22 0.50
C PRO A 31 -8.56 7.05 0.64
N PRO A 32 -8.62 6.06 -0.26
CA PRO A 32 -7.67 4.95 -0.28
C PRO A 32 -6.24 5.49 -0.44
N LEU A 33 -5.27 4.84 0.21
CA LEU A 33 -3.87 5.29 0.18
C LEU A 33 -3.31 5.08 -1.22
N GLU A 34 -2.75 6.10 -1.84
CA GLU A 34 -2.06 5.90 -3.11
C GLU A 34 -0.69 5.28 -2.83
N VAL A 35 -0.45 4.10 -3.39
CA VAL A 35 0.82 3.39 -3.25
C VAL A 35 1.48 3.37 -4.61
N ASP A 36 2.48 4.22 -4.81
CA ASP A 36 3.32 4.19 -6.01
C ASP A 36 4.32 3.05 -5.83
N CYS A 37 4.10 1.95 -6.54
CA CYS A 37 4.90 0.74 -6.42
C CYS A 37 4.99 -0.03 -7.74
N GLU A 38 6.08 -0.78 -7.85
CA GLU A 38 6.34 -1.69 -8.95
C GLU A 38 5.27 -2.78 -9.02
N LYS A 39 4.84 -3.14 -10.24
CA LYS A 39 3.76 -4.13 -10.44
C LYS A 39 4.14 -5.50 -9.88
N GLU A 40 5.40 -5.90 -10.07
CA GLU A 40 5.92 -7.16 -9.54
C GLU A 40 5.93 -7.15 -8.02
N TRP A 41 6.42 -6.06 -7.41
CA TRP A 41 6.38 -5.87 -5.97
C TRP A 41 4.95 -6.00 -5.42
N TRP A 42 3.98 -5.32 -6.04
CA TRP A 42 2.58 -5.39 -5.63
C TRP A 42 2.00 -6.81 -5.71
N THR A 43 2.39 -7.56 -6.73
CA THR A 43 1.94 -8.95 -6.95
C THR A 43 2.63 -9.92 -5.98
N CYS A 44 3.88 -9.66 -5.60
CA CYS A 44 4.64 -10.45 -4.63
C CYS A 44 4.32 -10.11 -3.17
N ASN A 45 3.62 -9.01 -2.90
CA ASN A 45 3.28 -8.59 -1.55
C ASN A 45 2.27 -9.57 -0.91
N GLN A 46 2.55 -10.01 0.32
CA GLN A 46 1.63 -10.88 1.05
C GLN A 46 0.63 -10.02 1.81
N TRP A 47 -0.66 -10.19 1.51
CA TRP A 47 -1.74 -9.50 2.19
C TRP A 47 -2.25 -10.37 3.32
N ASP A 48 -2.17 -9.87 4.57
CA ASP A 48 -2.59 -10.60 5.76
C ASP A 48 -4.12 -10.58 5.95
N GLY A 49 -4.86 -9.80 5.15
CA GLY A 49 -6.33 -9.74 5.19
C GLY A 49 -6.88 -8.48 5.85
N GLU A 50 -8.20 -8.32 5.76
CA GLU A 50 -8.92 -7.14 6.26
C GLU A 50 -8.90 -7.03 7.79
N GLU A 51 -8.79 -8.15 8.49
CA GLU A 51 -8.76 -8.26 9.96
C GLU A 51 -7.64 -7.44 10.61
N VAL A 52 -6.53 -7.24 9.90
CA VAL A 52 -5.39 -6.43 10.35
C VAL A 52 -5.21 -5.16 9.50
N ASN A 53 -6.25 -4.72 8.79
CA ASN A 53 -6.21 -3.59 7.85
C ASN A 53 -5.08 -3.74 6.79
N HIS A 54 -4.77 -4.98 6.39
CA HIS A 54 -3.72 -5.29 5.42
C HIS A 54 -4.32 -6.03 4.21
N HIS A 55 -5.27 -5.36 3.56
CA HIS A 55 -5.95 -5.85 2.36
C HIS A 55 -5.71 -4.90 1.18
N PRO A 56 -5.50 -5.40 -0.06
CA PRO A 56 -5.21 -4.58 -1.22
C PRO A 56 -6.31 -3.56 -1.53
N SER A 57 -7.58 -3.83 -1.18
CA SER A 57 -8.70 -2.89 -1.37
C SER A 57 -8.57 -1.57 -0.62
N LEU A 58 -7.74 -1.52 0.43
CA LEU A 58 -7.50 -0.29 1.21
C LEU A 58 -6.50 0.66 0.53
N TYR A 59 -5.83 0.15 -0.49
CA TYR A 59 -4.73 0.81 -1.19
C TYR A 59 -5.10 0.97 -2.65
N LYS A 60 -4.69 2.07 -3.24
CA LYS A 60 -4.81 2.33 -4.67
C LYS A 60 -3.42 2.23 -5.28
N PRO A 61 -3.09 1.10 -5.95
CA PRO A 61 -1.78 0.95 -6.56
C PRO A 61 -1.62 1.94 -7.72
N GLY A 62 -0.64 2.83 -7.59
CA GLY A 62 -0.07 3.61 -8.67
C GLY A 62 1.04 2.80 -9.31
N HIS A 63 0.75 2.08 -10.39
CA HIS A 63 1.80 1.43 -11.16
C HIS A 63 2.51 2.48 -12.01
N SER A 64 3.69 2.88 -11.56
CA SER A 64 4.57 3.75 -12.34
C SER A 64 4.92 3.04 -13.65
N LYS A 65 4.61 3.68 -14.78
CA LYS A 65 4.87 3.14 -16.14
C LYS A 65 6.36 2.99 -16.47
N TYR A 66 7.23 3.48 -15.58
CA TYR A 66 8.66 3.60 -15.82
C TYR A 66 9.46 2.36 -15.39
N TYR A 67 8.82 1.39 -14.74
CA TYR A 67 9.48 0.18 -14.24
C TYR A 67 8.91 -1.05 -14.95
N LYS A 68 9.82 -1.90 -15.44
CA LYS A 68 9.59 -2.92 -16.46
C LYS A 68 9.89 -4.30 -15.91
#